data_AF-A0A3M0Y730-F1
#
_entry.id   AF-A0A3M0Y730-F1
#
_cell.length_a   1.000
_cell.length_b   1.000
_cell.length_c   1.000
_cell.angle_alpha   90.00
_cell.angle_beta   90.00
_cell.angle_gamma   90.00
#
_symmetry.space_group_name_H-M   'P 1'
#
loop_
_entity.id
_entity.type
_entity.pdbx_description
1 polymer ?
#
loop_
_entity_poly.entity_id
_entity_poly.type
_entity_poly.pdbx_seq_one_letter_code
_entity_poly.pdbx_strand_id
1 'polypeptide(L)'
;MTYEQAQEAARYISRQWAHQPLAGIILGTGLGVLADAVEVEATIPYADIPHFPVSTAPSHKGRLLCGRLGGVPVLVMQGRFHYYEGYSLAEVTFPVRVMKLLGASILVASNACGSVHPEHEIGDIVVLRDHINLLPDNP
;
A
#
# COMPACT_ATOMS: atom_id res chain seq x y z
N MET A 1 -15.09 -6.66 -3.74
CA MET A 1 -15.02 -5.68 -2.62
C MET A 1 -16.00 -4.54 -2.89
N THR A 2 -16.90 -4.25 -1.95
CA THR A 2 -17.95 -3.21 -2.13
C THR A 2 -17.52 -1.84 -1.57
N TYR A 3 -18.27 -0.80 -1.92
CA TYR A 3 -18.05 0.55 -1.40
C TYR A 3 -18.30 0.62 0.12
N GLU A 4 -19.32 -0.07 0.62
CA GLU A 4 -19.69 -0.13 2.03
C GLU A 4 -18.57 -0.77 2.86
N GLN A 5 -17.96 -1.84 2.36
CA GLN A 5 -16.79 -2.48 2.99
C GLN A 5 -15.62 -1.50 3.09
N ALA A 6 -15.35 -0.75 2.02
CA ALA A 6 -14.29 0.25 2.02
C ALA A 6 -14.57 1.40 3.01
N GLN A 7 -15.82 1.84 3.13
CA GLN A 7 -16.23 2.83 4.11
C GLN A 7 -16.08 2.33 5.56
N GLU A 8 -16.41 1.06 5.82
CA GLU A 8 -16.23 0.46 7.14
C GLU A 8 -14.76 0.45 7.55
N ALA A 9 -13.88 -0.01 6.66
CA ALA A 9 -12.43 0.00 6.87
C ALA A 9 -11.89 1.42 7.09
N ALA A 10 -12.32 2.39 6.28
CA ALA A 10 -11.91 3.79 6.41
C ALA A 10 -12.37 4.38 7.75
N ARG A 11 -13.61 4.12 8.18
CA ARG A 11 -14.11 4.56 9.49
C ARG A 11 -13.30 3.96 10.63
N TYR A 12 -12.97 2.67 10.54
CA TYR A 12 -12.12 2.01 11.53
C TYR A 12 -10.75 2.70 11.65
N ILE A 13 -10.06 2.94 10.54
CA ILE A 13 -8.75 3.61 10.54
C ILE A 13 -8.86 5.04 11.07
N SER A 14 -9.89 5.79 10.68
CA SER A 14 -10.07 7.19 11.11
C SER A 14 -10.25 7.36 12.63
N ARG A 15 -10.73 6.32 13.33
CA ARG A 15 -10.83 6.31 14.79
C ARG A 15 -9.48 6.16 15.49
N GLN A 16 -8.52 5.53 14.81
CA GLN A 16 -7.15 5.36 15.31
C GLN A 16 -6.26 6.54 14.92
N TRP A 17 -6.56 7.19 13.78
CA TRP A 17 -5.80 8.32 13.28
C TRP A 17 -6.72 9.31 12.54
N ALA A 18 -7.02 10.44 13.19
CA ALA A 18 -8.03 11.40 12.74
C ALA A 18 -7.51 12.45 11.73
N HIS A 19 -6.35 12.22 11.11
CA HIS A 19 -5.78 13.12 10.11
C HIS A 19 -6.18 12.71 8.69
N GLN A 20 -6.30 13.70 7.80
CA GLN A 20 -6.48 13.46 6.38
C GLN A 20 -5.10 13.26 5.72
N PRO A 21 -4.76 12.06 5.22
CA PRO A 21 -3.52 11.83 4.49
C PRO A 21 -3.52 12.58 3.15
N LEU A 22 -2.37 13.11 2.76
CA LEU A 22 -2.15 13.59 1.39
C LEU A 22 -1.85 12.42 0.46
N ALA A 23 -1.01 11.48 0.91
CA ALA A 23 -0.53 10.37 0.11
C ALA A 23 -0.71 9.01 0.81
N GLY A 24 -1.05 8.00 0.00
CA GLY A 24 -0.87 6.59 0.33
C GLY A 24 0.42 6.07 -0.29
N ILE A 25 1.20 5.30 0.46
CA ILE A 25 2.47 4.72 0.02
C ILE A 25 2.41 3.21 0.19
N ILE A 26 2.67 2.46 -0.88
CA ILE A 26 2.77 1.00 -0.84
C ILE A 26 4.25 0.62 -0.94
N LEU A 27 4.80 0.11 0.16
CA LEU A 27 6.20 -0.30 0.21
C LEU A 27 6.38 -1.68 -0.43
N GLY A 28 7.33 -1.73 -1.36
CA GLY A 28 7.74 -2.96 -1.97
C GLY A 28 8.85 -3.71 -1.25
N THR A 29 9.16 -4.89 -1.78
CA THR A 29 10.31 -5.69 -1.34
C THR A 29 11.57 -4.83 -1.35
N GLY A 30 12.32 -4.83 -0.24
CA GLY A 30 13.55 -4.06 -0.08
C GLY A 30 13.36 -2.60 0.34
N LEU A 31 12.14 -2.04 0.30
CA LEU A 31 11.87 -0.65 0.68
C LEU A 31 11.28 -0.51 2.09
N GLY A 32 11.35 -1.58 2.89
CA GLY A 32 10.86 -1.59 4.27
C GLY A 32 11.53 -0.55 5.17
N VAL A 33 12.76 -0.14 4.86
CA VAL A 33 13.54 0.88 5.59
C VAL A 33 12.88 2.27 5.50
N LEU A 34 12.12 2.57 4.44
CA LEU A 34 11.39 3.84 4.35
C LEU A 34 10.36 3.99 5.46
N ALA A 35 9.85 2.88 6.00
CA ALA A 35 8.97 2.92 7.16
C ALA A 35 9.63 3.50 8.41
N ASP A 36 10.95 3.39 8.54
CA ASP A 36 11.70 3.89 9.70
C ASP A 36 11.89 5.41 9.65
N ALA A 37 11.70 6.04 8.48
CA ALA A 37 11.70 7.49 8.30
C ALA A 37 10.33 8.15 8.56
N VAL A 38 9.29 7.35 8.82
CA VAL A 38 7.95 7.86 9.14
C VAL A 38 7.88 8.24 10.61
N GLU A 39 7.45 9.46 10.91
CA GLU A 39 7.00 9.85 12.23
C GLU A 39 5.64 9.18 12.49
N VAL A 40 5.68 7.96 13.02
CA VAL A 40 4.49 7.13 13.21
C VAL A 40 3.64 7.65 14.37
N GLU A 41 2.39 7.97 14.07
CA GLU A 41 1.37 8.40 15.06
C GLU A 41 0.42 7.24 15.40
N ALA A 42 0.18 6.30 14.48
CA ALA A 42 -0.52 5.04 14.74
C ALA A 42 0.01 3.90 13.87
N THR A 43 -0.05 2.68 14.39
CA THR A 43 0.28 1.44 13.66
C THR A 43 -0.88 0.47 13.79
N ILE A 44 -1.41 0.00 12.67
CA ILE A 44 -2.60 -0.84 12.61
C ILE A 44 -2.26 -2.14 11.86
N PRO A 45 -2.27 -3.31 12.51
CA PRO A 45 -2.15 -4.61 11.83
C PRO A 45 -3.25 -4.77 10.77
N TYR A 46 -2.94 -5.36 9.61
CA TYR A 46 -3.95 -5.57 8.57
C TYR A 46 -5.09 -6.46 9.04
N ALA A 47 -4.80 -7.44 9.89
CA ALA A 47 -5.79 -8.36 10.46
C ALA A 47 -6.86 -7.65 11.32
N ASP A 48 -6.56 -6.45 11.84
CA ASP A 48 -7.50 -5.67 12.66
C ASP A 48 -8.37 -4.75 11.80
N ILE A 49 -8.00 -4.50 10.55
CA ILE A 49 -8.75 -3.62 9.65
C ILE A 49 -9.85 -4.44 8.97
N PRO A 50 -11.13 -4.04 9.09
CA PRO A 50 -12.23 -4.75 8.45
C PRO A 50 -11.99 -4.98 6.95
N HIS A 51 -12.20 -6.23 6.53
CA HIS A 51 -12.10 -6.68 5.13
C HIS A 51 -10.70 -6.57 4.49
N PHE A 52 -9.65 -6.22 5.23
CA PHE A 52 -8.29 -6.27 4.69
C PHE A 52 -7.82 -7.71 4.51
N PRO A 53 -7.10 -8.01 3.40
CA PRO A 53 -6.34 -9.23 3.30
C PRO A 53 -5.21 -9.29 4.34
N VAL A 54 -4.69 -10.50 4.59
CA VAL A 54 -3.54 -10.70 5.48
C VAL A 54 -2.32 -11.00 4.61
N SER A 55 -1.18 -10.37 4.90
CA SER A 55 0.02 -10.60 4.11
C SER A 55 0.66 -11.93 4.51
N THR A 56 0.94 -12.79 3.54
CA THR A 56 1.55 -14.12 3.78
C THR A 56 3.02 -14.19 3.37
N ALA A 57 3.49 -13.18 2.62
CA ALA A 57 4.87 -13.12 2.14
C ALA A 57 5.87 -12.80 3.28
N PRO A 58 7.01 -13.50 3.39
CA PRO A 58 7.91 -13.41 4.55
C PRO A 58 8.49 -12.02 4.84
N SER A 59 8.66 -11.19 3.80
CA SER A 59 9.22 -9.84 3.91
C SER A 59 8.20 -8.76 4.27
N HIS A 60 6.91 -9.10 4.36
CA HIS A 60 5.84 -8.14 4.56
C HIS A 60 5.36 -8.17 6.02
N LYS A 61 5.60 -7.08 6.76
CA LYS A 61 5.22 -7.00 8.20
C LYS A 61 3.70 -6.99 8.42
N GLY A 62 2.90 -6.71 7.39
CA GLY A 62 1.45 -6.83 7.46
C GLY A 62 0.77 -5.73 8.29
N ARG A 63 1.24 -4.48 8.20
CA ARG A 63 0.70 -3.35 8.97
C ARG A 63 0.61 -2.05 8.18
N LEU A 64 -0.38 -1.24 8.53
CA LEU A 64 -0.59 0.11 8.03
C LEU A 64 0.00 1.09 9.05
N LEU A 65 0.92 1.93 8.60
CA LEU A 65 1.46 3.02 9.40
C LEU A 65 0.73 4.30 9.03
N CYS A 66 0.30 5.03 10.04
CA CYS A 66 -0.34 6.32 9.93
C CYS A 66 0.57 7.34 10.60
N GLY A 67 0.93 8.42 9.92
CA GLY A 67 1.87 9.38 10.48
C GLY A 67 2.34 10.41 9.47
N ARG A 68 3.56 10.89 9.64
CA ARG A 68 4.14 11.94 8.79
C ARG A 68 5.45 11.51 8.17
N LEU A 69 5.67 11.93 6.93
CA LEU A 69 6.96 11.79 6.24
C LEU A 69 7.36 13.18 5.73
N GLY A 70 8.42 13.75 6.30
CA GLY A 70 8.81 15.13 6.03
C GLY A 70 7.70 16.14 6.37
N GLY A 71 6.98 15.91 7.49
CA GLY A 71 5.85 16.73 7.93
C GLY A 71 4.52 16.49 7.19
N VAL A 72 4.53 15.76 6.07
CA VAL A 72 3.34 15.47 5.25
C VAL A 72 2.56 14.28 5.83
N PRO A 73 1.25 14.39 6.08
CA PRO A 73 0.42 13.27 6.52
C PRO A 73 0.34 12.17 5.47
N VAL A 74 0.72 10.94 5.84
CA VAL A 74 0.77 9.79 4.94
C VAL A 74 0.19 8.53 5.58
N LEU A 75 -0.35 7.66 4.73
CA LEU A 75 -0.61 6.25 5.05
C LEU A 75 0.45 5.39 4.36
N VAL A 76 1.15 4.54 5.11
CA VAL A 76 2.21 3.69 4.57
C VAL A 76 1.88 2.22 4.81
N MET A 77 1.68 1.47 3.74
CA MET A 77 1.56 0.02 3.81
C MET A 77 2.95 -0.61 3.91
N GLN A 78 3.30 -1.12 5.09
CA GLN A 78 4.50 -1.92 5.31
C GLN A 78 4.20 -3.40 5.06
N GLY A 79 3.97 -3.69 3.79
CA GLY A 79 3.39 -4.94 3.35
C GLY A 79 2.46 -4.70 2.16
N ARG A 80 2.15 -5.75 1.41
CA ARG A 80 1.13 -5.71 0.36
C ARG A 80 0.72 -7.15 0.03
N PHE A 81 -0.28 -7.25 -0.82
CA PHE A 81 -0.87 -8.50 -1.24
C PHE A 81 -0.57 -8.70 -2.72
N HIS A 82 -0.45 -9.95 -3.11
CA HIS A 82 -0.18 -10.33 -4.49
C HIS A 82 -1.24 -11.29 -4.98
N TYR A 83 -1.52 -11.23 -6.28
CA TYR A 83 -2.46 -12.13 -6.94
C TYR A 83 -2.06 -13.61 -6.79
N TYR A 84 -0.76 -13.90 -6.80
CA TYR A 84 -0.26 -15.27 -6.62
C TYR A 84 -0.50 -15.85 -5.21
N GLU A 85 -0.84 -15.02 -4.22
CA GLU A 85 -1.22 -15.49 -2.86
C GLU A 85 -2.65 -16.06 -2.83
N GLY A 86 -3.39 -16.00 -3.95
CA GLY A 86 -4.76 -16.50 -4.08
C GLY A 86 -5.84 -15.43 -3.90
N TYR A 87 -5.45 -14.16 -3.70
CA TYR A 87 -6.37 -13.04 -3.61
C TYR A 87 -6.85 -12.58 -5.00
N SER A 88 -8.12 -12.20 -5.10
CA SER A 88 -8.64 -11.48 -6.27
C SER A 88 -7.97 -10.11 -6.44
N LEU A 89 -7.96 -9.55 -7.65
CA LEU A 89 -7.39 -8.21 -7.86
C LEU A 89 -8.19 -7.13 -7.11
N ALA A 90 -9.48 -7.34 -6.90
CA ALA A 90 -10.30 -6.46 -6.08
C ALA A 90 -9.88 -6.46 -4.60
N GLU A 91 -9.45 -7.60 -4.05
CA GLU A 91 -8.88 -7.71 -2.70
C GLU A 91 -7.49 -7.07 -2.62
N VAL A 92 -6.61 -7.37 -3.60
CA VAL A 92 -5.26 -6.82 -3.68
C VAL A 92 -5.28 -5.28 -3.68
N THR A 93 -6.22 -4.69 -4.41
CA THR A 93 -6.34 -3.24 -4.57
C THR A 93 -7.25 -2.57 -3.53
N PHE A 94 -7.90 -3.35 -2.66
CA PHE A 94 -8.81 -2.80 -1.65
C PHE A 94 -8.20 -1.69 -0.78
N PRO A 95 -6.95 -1.80 -0.29
CA PRO A 95 -6.34 -0.74 0.52
C PRO A 95 -6.28 0.61 -0.19
N VAL A 96 -6.11 0.64 -1.52
CA VAL A 96 -6.06 1.88 -2.31
C VAL A 96 -7.40 2.61 -2.25
N ARG A 97 -8.51 1.87 -2.35
CA ARG A 97 -9.87 2.43 -2.23
C ARG A 97 -10.10 3.03 -0.84
N VAL A 98 -9.61 2.34 0.20
CA VAL A 98 -9.69 2.80 1.59
C VAL A 98 -8.85 4.06 1.81
N MET A 99 -7.61 4.10 1.30
CA MET A 99 -6.77 5.32 1.34
C MET A 99 -7.44 6.50 0.64
N LYS A 100 -8.09 6.26 -0.51
CA LYS A 100 -8.83 7.29 -1.23
C LYS A 100 -10.00 7.84 -0.39
N LEU A 101 -10.76 6.98 0.27
CA LEU A 101 -11.86 7.38 1.17
C LEU A 101 -11.38 8.13 2.41
N LEU A 102 -10.18 7.83 2.90
CA LEU A 102 -9.53 8.58 3.97
C LEU A 102 -9.04 9.96 3.52
N GLY A 103 -8.96 10.21 2.21
CA GLY A 103 -8.67 11.52 1.63
C GLY A 103 -7.34 11.61 0.89
N ALA A 104 -6.59 10.51 0.76
CA ALA A 104 -5.36 10.49 -0.02
C ALA A 104 -5.65 10.87 -1.48
N SER A 105 -4.94 11.88 -1.98
CA SER A 105 -5.03 12.33 -3.37
C SER A 105 -3.90 11.78 -4.24
N ILE A 106 -2.82 11.32 -3.60
CA ILE A 106 -1.63 10.76 -4.24
C ILE A 106 -1.45 9.30 -3.81
N LEU A 107 -1.08 8.44 -4.77
CA LEU A 107 -0.62 7.08 -4.48
C LEU A 107 0.82 6.93 -4.98
N VAL A 108 1.71 6.51 -4.09
CA VAL A 108 3.08 6.11 -4.40
C VAL A 108 3.16 4.60 -4.27
N ALA A 109 3.19 3.89 -5.39
CA ALA A 109 3.34 2.44 -5.41
C ALA A 109 4.78 2.07 -5.77
N SER A 110 5.41 1.24 -4.94
CA SER A 110 6.78 0.79 -5.15
C SER A 110 6.90 -0.73 -5.25
N ASN A 111 7.83 -1.19 -6.08
CA ASN A 111 8.09 -2.61 -6.26
C ASN A 111 9.56 -2.89 -6.63
N ALA A 112 9.94 -4.15 -6.47
CA ALA A 112 11.17 -4.68 -7.03
C ALA A 112 10.80 -5.41 -8.33
N CYS A 113 11.54 -5.16 -9.40
CA CYS A 113 11.34 -5.81 -10.69
C CYS A 113 12.68 -6.23 -11.29
N GLY A 114 12.63 -7.24 -12.16
CA GLY A 114 13.72 -7.49 -13.09
C GLY A 114 13.55 -6.56 -14.28
N SER A 115 14.61 -5.87 -14.68
CA SER A 115 14.59 -5.06 -15.90
C SER A 115 15.04 -5.86 -17.11
N VAL A 116 14.39 -5.59 -18.25
CA VAL A 116 14.80 -6.08 -19.57
C VAL A 116 15.45 -4.98 -20.42
N HIS A 117 15.56 -3.76 -19.87
CA HIS A 117 16.24 -2.66 -20.55
C HIS A 117 17.75 -2.87 -20.40
N PRO A 118 18.53 -2.89 -21.49
CA PRO A 118 19.94 -3.29 -21.46
C PRO A 118 20.84 -2.30 -20.72
N GLU A 119 20.39 -1.05 -20.55
CA GLU A 119 21.16 0.00 -19.86
C GLU A 119 20.84 0.10 -18.36
N HIS A 120 19.85 -0.64 -17.85
CA HIS A 120 19.55 -0.61 -16.42
C HIS A 120 20.49 -1.53 -15.66
N GLU A 121 20.98 -1.04 -14.52
CA GLU A 121 21.85 -1.77 -13.60
C GLU A 121 21.11 -2.18 -12.32
N ILE A 122 21.69 -3.11 -11.58
CA ILE A 122 21.16 -3.51 -10.27
C ILE A 122 21.24 -2.33 -9.31
N GLY A 123 20.09 -1.94 -8.75
CA GLY A 123 19.98 -0.84 -7.80
C GLY A 123 19.43 0.45 -8.40
N ASP A 124 19.27 0.51 -9.73
CA ASP A 124 18.66 1.65 -10.38
C ASP A 124 17.22 1.88 -9.91
N ILE A 125 16.88 3.17 -9.73
CA ILE A 125 15.52 3.61 -9.45
C ILE A 125 14.89 4.05 -10.76
N VAL A 126 13.86 3.31 -11.18
CA VAL A 126 13.14 3.56 -12.42
C VAL A 126 11.75 4.12 -12.12
N VAL A 127 11.41 5.26 -12.73
CA VAL A 127 10.06 5.82 -12.68
C VAL A 127 9.18 5.10 -13.70
N LEU A 128 8.08 4.52 -13.23
CA LEU A 128 7.10 3.90 -14.11
C LEU A 128 6.34 4.97 -14.91
N ARG A 129 6.58 4.97 -16.23
CA ARG A 129 5.85 5.84 -17.17
C ARG A 129 4.53 5.24 -17.62
N ASP A 130 4.50 3.92 -17.80
CA ASP A 130 3.33 3.17 -18.26
C ASP A 130 3.43 1.70 -17.80
N HIS A 131 2.36 0.92 -17.99
CA HIS A 131 2.34 -0.51 -17.68
C HIS A 131 1.55 -1.31 -18.73
N ILE A 132 1.90 -2.58 -18.89
CA ILE A 132 1.11 -3.56 -19.66
C ILE A 132 0.52 -4.55 -18.65
N ASN A 133 -0.80 -4.62 -18.59
CA ASN A 133 -1.48 -5.63 -17.79
C ASN A 133 -1.60 -6.94 -18.58
N LEU A 134 -0.78 -7.93 -18.23
CA LEU A 134 -0.84 -9.30 -18.77
C LEU A 134 -1.61 -10.27 -17.85
N LEU A 135 -2.29 -9.76 -16.82
CA LEU A 135 -3.13 -10.57 -15.95
C LEU A 135 -4.52 -10.80 -16.59
N PRO A 136 -5.19 -11.92 -16.28
CA PRO A 136 -6.48 -12.27 -16.89
C PRO A 136 -7.67 -11.48 -16.31
N ASP A 137 -7.43 -10.47 -15.48
CA ASP A 137 -8.44 -9.82 -14.65
C ASP A 137 -8.17 -8.30 -14.51
N ASN A 138 -9.17 -7.56 -14.04
CA ASN A 138 -9.12 -6.13 -13.80
C ASN A 138 -9.83 -5.76 -12.47
N PRO A 139 -9.17 -5.04 -11.54
CA PRO A 139 -9.64 -4.82 -10.18
C PRO A 139 -10.91 -3.98 -10.00
#